data_AF-A0A6L3YGI9-F1
#
_entry.id   AF-A0A6L3YGI9-F1
#
_cell.length_a   1.000
_cell.length_b   1.000
_cell.length_c   1.000
_cell.angle_alpha   90.00
_cell.angle_beta   90.00
_cell.angle_gamma   90.00
#
_symmetry.space_group_name_H-M   'P 1'
#
loop_
_entity.id
_entity.type
_entity.pdbx_description
1 polymer ?
#
loop_
_entity_poly.entity_id
_entity_poly.type
_entity_poly.pdbx_seq_one_letter_code
_entity_poly.pdbx_strand_id
1 'polypeptide(L)'
;MEIVETRISSVGGFKLYMVEFVTEGDEKITVKVENETEAELTRDEVLRRAAIKLGEALGVACMECGIQPESLLTRPSARRAGDRAELERQLNEGLEDTFPASDPVSVTGSTIAGFAGPKN
;
A
#
# COMPACT_ATOMS: atom_id res chain seq x y z
N MET A 1 -7.80 4.53 0.74
CA MET A 1 -8.41 3.18 0.72
C MET A 1 -7.31 2.17 0.42
N GLU A 2 -7.05 1.23 1.31
CA GLU A 2 -6.13 0.11 1.07
C GLU A 2 -6.93 -1.19 0.95
N ILE A 3 -6.69 -1.94 -0.14
CA ILE A 3 -7.27 -3.28 -0.32
C ILE A 3 -6.39 -4.29 0.41
N VAL A 4 -6.96 -4.97 1.40
CA VAL A 4 -6.26 -5.98 2.20
C VAL A 4 -6.47 -7.39 1.64
N GLU A 5 -7.59 -7.63 0.96
CA GLU A 5 -7.92 -8.94 0.41
C GLU A 5 -8.76 -8.84 -0.87
N THR A 6 -8.50 -9.74 -1.82
CA THR A 6 -9.32 -9.91 -3.03
C THR A 6 -9.89 -11.34 -3.06
N ARG A 7 -11.20 -11.46 -2.87
CA ARG A 7 -11.93 -12.73 -2.88
C ARG A 7 -12.67 -12.91 -4.20
N ILE A 8 -12.70 -14.14 -4.69
CA ILE A 8 -13.44 -14.52 -5.90
C ILE A 8 -14.32 -15.71 -5.55
N SER A 9 -15.62 -15.59 -5.80
CA SER A 9 -16.58 -16.68 -5.63
C SER A 9 -17.45 -16.83 -6.87
N SER A 10 -17.91 -18.05 -7.15
CA SER A 10 -18.87 -18.31 -8.21
C SER A 10 -20.25 -18.59 -7.61
N VAL A 11 -21.30 -18.13 -8.29
CA VAL A 11 -22.70 -18.34 -7.93
C VAL A 11 -23.38 -19.09 -9.06
N GLY A 12 -24.01 -20.23 -8.76
CA GLY A 12 -24.76 -21.01 -9.75
C GLY A 12 -23.89 -21.72 -10.79
N GLY A 13 -22.79 -22.36 -10.38
CA GLY A 13 -22.01 -23.25 -11.25
C GLY A 13 -21.23 -22.55 -12.34
N PHE A 14 -20.64 -21.38 -12.04
CA PHE A 14 -19.73 -20.60 -12.89
C PHE A 14 -20.37 -19.64 -13.91
N LYS A 15 -21.70 -19.47 -13.91
CA LYS A 15 -22.37 -18.46 -14.75
C LYS A 15 -22.16 -17.02 -14.27
N LEU A 16 -21.96 -16.86 -12.96
CA LEU A 16 -21.74 -15.57 -12.34
C LEU A 16 -20.59 -15.68 -11.36
N TYR A 17 -19.66 -14.74 -11.44
CA TYR A 17 -18.57 -14.56 -10.49
C TYR A 17 -18.75 -13.25 -9.73
N MET A 18 -18.41 -13.28 -8.45
CA MET A 18 -18.35 -12.12 -7.57
C MET A 18 -16.88 -11.90 -7.22
N VAL A 19 -16.34 -10.75 -7.60
CA VAL A 19 -15.01 -10.29 -7.20
C VAL A 19 -15.17 -9.25 -6.11
N GLU A 20 -14.76 -9.59 -4.90
CA GLU A 20 -14.85 -8.71 -3.74
C GLU A 20 -13.45 -8.17 -3.39
N PHE A 21 -13.29 -6.85 -3.45
CA PHE A 21 -12.13 -6.14 -2.92
C PHE A 21 -12.46 -5.66 -1.51
N VAL A 22 -11.84 -6.28 -0.52
CA VAL A 22 -12.06 -6.01 0.91
C VAL A 22 -11.02 -5.01 1.38
N THR A 23 -11.47 -3.97 2.07
CA THR A 23 -10.60 -2.95 2.67
C THR A 23 -10.29 -3.30 4.13
N GLU A 24 -9.37 -2.56 4.76
CA GLU A 24 -9.08 -2.74 6.19
C GLU A 24 -10.30 -2.45 7.11
N GLY A 25 -11.32 -1.73 6.61
CA GLY A 25 -12.60 -1.51 7.29
C GLY A 25 -13.71 -2.47 6.85
N ASP A 26 -14.94 -2.21 7.30
CA ASP A 26 -16.14 -2.96 6.87
C ASP A 26 -16.58 -2.64 5.42
N GLU A 27 -15.84 -1.76 4.74
CA GLU A 27 -16.11 -1.41 3.34
C GLU A 27 -15.57 -2.49 2.40
N LYS A 28 -16.40 -2.87 1.44
CA LYS A 28 -16.03 -3.77 0.35
C LYS A 28 -16.61 -3.31 -0.97
N ILE A 29 -15.85 -3.50 -2.03
CA ILE A 29 -16.29 -3.25 -3.41
C ILE A 29 -16.53 -4.60 -4.06
N THR A 30 -17.73 -4.79 -4.61
CA THR A 30 -18.11 -6.05 -5.25
C THR A 30 -18.37 -5.83 -6.73
N VAL A 31 -17.62 -6.53 -7.58
CA VAL A 31 -17.80 -6.51 -9.04
C VAL A 31 -18.44 -7.82 -9.48
N LYS A 32 -19.56 -7.72 -10.18
CA LYS A 32 -20.24 -8.85 -10.81
C LYS A 32 -19.66 -9.11 -12.19
N VAL A 33 -19.25 -10.35 -12.44
CA VAL A 33 -18.71 -10.80 -13.72
C VAL A 33 -19.56 -11.96 -14.23
N GLU A 34 -20.32 -11.71 -15.28
CA GLU A 34 -21.08 -12.74 -15.97
C GLU A 34 -20.16 -13.57 -16.87
N ASN A 35 -20.42 -14.88 -16.91
CA ASN A 35 -19.75 -15.83 -17.76
C ASN A 35 -20.77 -16.42 -18.74
N GLU A 36 -20.65 -16.01 -19.99
CA GLU A 36 -21.50 -16.51 -21.09
C GLU A 36 -20.97 -17.83 -21.66
N THR A 37 -19.75 -18.24 -21.29
CA THR A 37 -19.16 -19.51 -21.71
C THR A 37 -19.69 -20.65 -20.85
N GLU A 38 -19.88 -21.82 -21.44
CA GLU A 38 -20.25 -23.05 -20.71
C GLU A 38 -19.10 -23.63 -19.86
N ALA A 39 -17.91 -23.05 -19.94
CA ALA A 39 -16.71 -23.48 -19.23
C ALA A 39 -16.39 -22.58 -18.03
N GLU A 40 -15.81 -23.18 -16.99
CA GLU A 40 -15.29 -22.46 -15.83
C GLU A 40 -14.15 -21.51 -16.23
N LEU A 41 -14.22 -20.27 -15.76
CA LEU A 41 -13.17 -19.28 -15.96
C LEU A 41 -12.08 -19.43 -14.89
N THR A 42 -10.83 -19.22 -15.31
CA THR A 42 -9.71 -19.16 -14.38
C THR A 42 -9.77 -17.89 -13.52
N ARG A 43 -9.11 -17.92 -12.36
CA ARG A 43 -9.03 -16.76 -11.46
C ARG A 43 -8.55 -15.47 -12.15
N ASP A 44 -7.52 -15.60 -12.99
CA ASP A 44 -6.93 -14.47 -13.72
C ASP A 44 -7.91 -13.86 -14.73
N GLU A 45 -8.68 -14.71 -15.43
CA GLU A 45 -9.66 -14.27 -16.40
C GLU A 45 -10.84 -13.53 -15.75
N VAL A 46 -11.34 -14.06 -14.63
CA VAL A 46 -12.38 -13.40 -13.83
C VAL A 46 -11.89 -12.04 -13.32
N LEU A 47 -10.67 -11.99 -12.77
CA LEU A 47 -10.09 -10.77 -12.24
C LEU A 47 -9.87 -9.71 -13.34
N ARG A 48 -9.38 -10.12 -14.51
CA ARG A 48 -9.20 -9.24 -15.67
C ARG A 48 -10.53 -8.61 -16.10
N ARG A 49 -11.59 -9.41 -16.23
CA ARG A 49 -12.93 -8.91 -16.58
C ARG A 49 -13.48 -7.96 -15.52
N ALA A 50 -13.28 -8.26 -14.24
CA ALA A 50 -13.70 -7.38 -13.15
C ALA A 50 -12.97 -6.03 -13.19
N ALA A 51 -11.66 -6.04 -13.44
CA ALA A 51 -10.86 -4.83 -13.53
C ALA A 51 -11.33 -3.90 -14.67
N ILE A 52 -11.63 -4.48 -15.84
CA ILE A 52 -12.15 -3.72 -16.99
C ILE A 52 -13.49 -3.06 -16.63
N LYS A 53 -14.45 -3.84 -16.10
CA LYS A 53 -15.77 -3.32 -15.70
C LYS A 53 -15.67 -2.22 -14.64
N LEU A 54 -14.80 -2.41 -13.65
CA LEU A 54 -14.58 -1.41 -12.60
C LEU A 54 -13.96 -0.13 -13.17
N GLY A 55 -13.00 -0.25 -14.10
CA GLY A 55 -12.39 0.88 -14.79
C GLY A 55 -13.38 1.68 -15.65
N GLU A 56 -14.26 0.99 -16.38
CA GLU A 56 -15.34 1.62 -17.15
C GLU A 56 -16.30 2.39 -16.23
N ALA A 57 -16.76 1.76 -15.15
CA ALA A 57 -17.64 2.39 -14.17
C ALA A 57 -16.98 3.61 -13.49
N LEU A 58 -15.70 3.51 -13.13
CA LEU A 58 -14.92 4.62 -12.59
C LEU A 58 -14.84 5.77 -13.60
N GLY A 59 -14.58 5.48 -14.87
CA GLY A 59 -14.51 6.49 -15.94
C GLY A 59 -15.81 7.29 -16.06
N VAL A 60 -16.95 6.61 -16.09
CA VAL A 60 -18.27 7.26 -16.14
C VAL A 60 -18.51 8.13 -14.89
N ALA A 61 -18.27 7.60 -13.70
CA ALA A 61 -18.45 8.35 -12.46
C ALA A 61 -17.55 9.59 -12.37
N CYS A 62 -16.29 9.47 -12.79
CA CYS A 62 -15.36 10.59 -12.86
C CYS A 62 -15.85 11.70 -13.79
N MET A 63 -16.34 11.34 -14.98
CA MET A 63 -16.91 12.31 -15.93
C MET A 63 -18.12 13.04 -15.34
N GLU A 64 -19.03 12.31 -14.69
CA GLU A 64 -20.22 12.90 -14.05
C GLU A 64 -19.87 13.84 -12.89
N CYS A 65 -18.83 13.51 -12.12
CA CYS A 65 -18.39 14.30 -10.97
C CYS A 65 -17.36 15.39 -11.31
N GLY A 66 -16.88 15.48 -12.56
CA GLY A 66 -15.79 16.39 -12.94
C GLY A 66 -14.44 16.05 -12.31
N ILE A 67 -14.23 14.79 -11.93
CA ILE A 67 -13.00 14.31 -11.32
C ILE A 67 -12.06 13.81 -12.42
N GLN A 68 -10.78 14.15 -12.33
CA GLN A 68 -9.76 13.62 -13.23
C GLN A 68 -9.37 12.20 -12.76
N PRO A 69 -9.55 11.14 -13.58
CA PRO A 69 -9.43 9.75 -13.14
C PRO A 69 -8.03 9.36 -12.64
N GLU A 70 -6.98 9.96 -13.19
CA GLU A 70 -5.58 9.74 -12.78
C GLU A 70 -5.32 10.14 -11.32
N SER A 71 -6.09 11.09 -10.77
CA SER A 71 -6.03 11.46 -9.36
C SER A 71 -6.53 10.37 -8.41
N LEU A 72 -7.32 9.42 -8.90
CA LEU A 72 -7.90 8.32 -8.11
C LEU A 72 -7.17 6.98 -8.29
N LEU A 73 -6.23 6.89 -9.26
CA LEU A 73 -5.49 5.67 -9.51
C LEU A 73 -4.47 5.43 -8.38
N THR A 74 -4.59 4.28 -7.73
CA THR A 74 -3.59 3.83 -6.75
C THR A 74 -2.28 3.54 -7.48
N ARG A 75 -1.25 4.35 -7.20
CA ARG A 75 0.09 4.10 -7.71
C ARG A 75 0.78 3.06 -6.83
N PRO A 76 1.32 1.96 -7.39
CA PRO A 76 2.13 1.04 -6.61
C PRO A 76 3.33 1.80 -6.01
N SER A 77 3.69 1.47 -4.76
CA SER A 77 4.91 2.01 -4.17
C SER A 77 6.13 1.61 -5.00
N ALA A 78 7.21 2.38 -4.95
CA ALA A 78 8.47 2.09 -5.66
C ALA A 78 8.92 0.63 -5.49
N ARG A 79 8.78 0.11 -4.26
CA ARG A 79 9.03 -1.29 -3.91
C ARG A 79 8.12 -2.27 -4.68
N ARG A 80 6.80 -2.02 -4.73
CA ARG A 80 5.84 -2.89 -5.45
C ARG A 80 5.96 -2.73 -6.97
N ALA A 81 6.34 -1.55 -7.45
CA ALA A 81 6.55 -1.25 -8.87
C ALA A 81 7.91 -1.75 -9.40
N GLY A 82 8.84 -2.12 -8.51
CA GLY A 82 10.21 -2.49 -8.89
C GLY A 82 11.07 -1.31 -9.35
N ASP A 83 10.66 -0.07 -9.04
CA ASP A 83 11.38 1.14 -9.43
C ASP A 83 12.58 1.36 -8.49
N ARG A 84 13.74 0.83 -8.91
CA ARG A 84 14.98 0.91 -8.14
C ARG A 84 15.49 2.34 -7.99
N ALA A 85 15.32 3.17 -9.03
CA ALA A 85 15.83 4.55 -9.00
C ALA A 85 15.02 5.40 -8.00
N GLU A 86 13.70 5.23 -7.99
CA GLU A 86 12.83 5.82 -6.99
C GLU A 86 13.14 5.32 -5.58
N LEU A 87 13.35 4.01 -5.42
CA LEU A 87 13.67 3.40 -4.14
C LEU A 87 15.01 3.91 -3.56
N GLU A 88 16.04 4.03 -4.38
CA GLU A 88 17.36 4.56 -3.98
C GLU A 88 17.27 6.02 -3.55
N ARG A 89 16.47 6.82 -4.26
CA ARG A 89 16.27 8.24 -3.90
C ARG A 89 15.56 8.39 -2.56
N GLN A 90 14.46 7.65 -2.36
CA GLN A 90 13.72 7.64 -1.09
C GLN A 90 14.58 7.17 0.07
N LEU A 91 15.45 6.17 -0.17
CA LEU A 91 16.41 5.69 0.83
C LEU A 91 17.44 6.77 1.19
N ASN A 92 18.00 7.46 0.18
CA ASN A 92 18.96 8.54 0.43
C ASN A 92 18.34 9.68 1.23
N GLU A 93 17.15 10.14 0.82
CA GLU A 93 16.44 11.23 1.51
C GLU A 93 16.17 10.91 3.00
N GLY A 94 15.77 9.68 3.33
CA GLY A 94 15.57 9.27 4.71
C GLY A 94 16.87 9.16 5.54
N LEU A 95 18.02 8.96 4.90
CA LEU A 95 19.33 8.94 5.56
C LEU A 95 19.86 10.34 5.85
N GLU A 96 19.47 11.36 5.07
CA GLU A 96 19.87 12.75 5.28
C GLU A 96 19.29 13.33 6.60
N ASP A 97 18.08 12.90 7.01
CA ASP A 97 17.37 13.44 8.19
C ASP A 97 17.68 12.72 9.52
N THR A 98 18.41 11.60 9.52
CA THR A 98 18.53 10.70 10.71
C THR A 98 19.94 10.55 11.29
N PHE A 99 20.83 11.50 11.07
CA PHE A 99 22.11 11.50 11.78
C PHE A 99 22.51 12.89 12.26
N PRO A 100 22.23 13.26 13.54
CA PRO A 100 23.25 14.03 14.24
C PRO A 100 24.50 13.14 14.21
N ALA A 101 25.57 13.61 13.58
CA ALA A 101 26.85 12.90 13.48
C ALA A 101 27.57 12.78 14.85
N SER A 102 26.83 12.61 15.94
CA SER A 102 27.33 12.49 17.30
C SER A 102 26.29 11.75 18.12
N ASP A 103 26.59 10.51 18.52
CA ASP A 103 25.96 9.92 19.71
C ASP A 103 25.90 11.00 20.80
N PRO A 104 24.78 11.17 21.54
CA PRO A 104 24.75 12.14 22.62
C PRO A 104 25.95 11.87 23.54
N VAL A 105 26.73 12.92 23.81
CA VAL A 105 27.91 12.83 24.68
C VAL A 105 27.47 12.15 25.98
N SER A 106 28.00 10.96 26.23
CA SER A 106 27.78 10.24 27.48
C SER A 106 28.41 11.06 28.61
N VAL A 107 27.58 11.82 29.34
CA VAL A 107 28.01 12.57 30.52
C VAL A 107 28.38 11.56 31.61
N THR A 108 29.66 11.19 31.66
CA THR A 108 30.25 10.48 32.80
C THR A 108 30.77 11.53 33.79
N GLY A 109 29.87 12.36 34.30
CA GLY A 109 30.16 13.38 35.29
C GLY A 109 29.93 12.85 36.70
N SER A 110 30.90 12.16 37.28
CA SER A 110 30.96 11.99 38.75
C SER A 110 32.36 12.35 39.23
N THR A 111 32.62 13.65 39.35
CA THR A 111 33.75 14.18 40.12
C THR A 111 33.41 14.04 41.61
N ILE A 112 33.79 12.91 42.21
CA ILE A 112 33.90 12.84 43.67
C ILE A 112 35.08 13.74 44.05
N ALA A 113 34.76 14.97 44.45
CA ALA A 113 35.65 15.82 45.22
C ALA A 113 35.89 15.13 46.57
N GLY A 114 37.08 14.58 46.76
CA GLY A 114 37.38 13.71 47.89
C GLY A 114 38.76 13.98 48.50
N PHE A 115 38.78 14.97 49.39
CA PHE A 115 39.57 15.00 50.63
C PHE A 115 41.08 15.34 50.58
N ALA A 116 41.42 16.39 51.33
CA ALA A 116 42.77 16.88 51.62
C ALA A 116 43.47 16.04 52.70
N GLY A 117 44.70 15.59 52.45
CA GLY A 117 45.60 14.94 53.43
C GLY A 117 46.92 15.72 53.57
N PRO A 118 47.59 15.69 54.74
CA PRO A 118 48.38 16.82 55.23
C PRO A 118 49.82 16.89 54.71
N LYS A 119 50.35 18.12 54.79
CA LYS A 119 51.74 18.52 54.53
C LYS A 119 52.73 17.76 55.41
N ASN A 120 53.84 17.34 54.82
CA ASN A 120 55.19 17.31 55.42
C ASN A 120 56.22 17.59 54.32
#